data_AF-A0A2P5PA47-F1
#
_entry.id   AF-A0A2P5PA47-F1
#
_cell.length_a   1.000
_cell.length_b   1.000
_cell.length_c   1.000
_cell.angle_alpha   90.00
_cell.angle_beta   90.00
_cell.angle_gamma   90.00
#
_symmetry.space_group_name_H-M   'P 1'
#
loop_
_entity.id
_entity.type
_entity.pdbx_description
1 polymer ?
#
loop_
_entity_poly.entity_id
_entity_poly.type
_entity_poly.pdbx_seq_one_letter_code
_entity_poly.pdbx_strand_id
1 'polypeptide(L)'
;MWFFVALVVGAGLVGIAWWLSKRNISLKWYDWLIGIAGLLLLMFTIQNVLEAVEERVTKAPMMLLLVTGLPALILLAIAWQLAVRRARGAKA
;
A
#
# COMPACT_ATOMS: atom_id res chain seq x y z
N MET A 1 -15.73 -12.66 1.55
CA MET A 1 -14.64 -11.92 2.23
C MET A 1 -14.00 -10.85 1.36
N TRP A 2 -13.55 -11.16 0.13
CA TRP A 2 -12.88 -10.19 -0.76
C TRP A 2 -13.65 -8.90 -1.04
N PHE A 3 -14.98 -8.97 -1.16
CA PHE A 3 -15.82 -7.77 -1.28
C PHE A 3 -15.62 -6.79 -0.11
N PHE A 4 -15.62 -7.28 1.13
CA PHE A 4 -15.42 -6.45 2.32
C PHE A 4 -14.00 -5.90 2.40
N VAL A 5 -13.00 -6.69 1.99
CA VAL A 5 -11.60 -6.22 1.91
C VAL A 5 -11.50 -5.06 0.91
N ALA A 6 -12.06 -5.21 -0.28
CA ALA A 6 -12.08 -4.16 -1.30
C ALA A 6 -12.80 -2.90 -0.81
N LEU A 7 -13.91 -3.05 -0.07
CA LEU A 7 -14.66 -1.94 0.51
C LEU A 7 -13.84 -1.19 1.56
N VAL A 8 -13.18 -1.90 2.48
CA VAL A 8 -12.30 -1.31 3.50
C VAL A 8 -11.12 -0.59 2.85
N VAL A 9 -10.49 -1.20 1.84
CA VAL A 9 -9.38 -0.60 1.10
C VAL A 9 -9.84 0.66 0.34
N GLY A 10 -10.97 0.59 -0.37
CA GLY A 10 -11.53 1.73 -1.08
C GLY A 10 -11.89 2.89 -0.15
N ALA A 11 -12.57 2.59 0.96
CA ALA A 11 -12.87 3.58 2.00
C ALA A 11 -11.60 4.20 2.59
N GLY A 12 -10.56 3.40 2.82
CA GLY A 12 -9.25 3.87 3.26
C GLY A 12 -8.58 4.82 2.27
N LEU A 13 -8.58 4.48 0.99
CA LEU A 13 -8.04 5.33 -0.08
C LEU A 13 -8.78 6.67 -0.17
N VAL A 14 -10.12 6.64 -0.12
CA VAL A 14 -10.95 7.86 -0.11
C VAL A 14 -10.67 8.70 1.15
N GLY A 15 -10.57 8.06 2.32
CA GLY A 15 -10.24 8.72 3.58
C GLY A 15 -8.88 9.42 3.55
N ILE A 16 -7.87 8.75 2.99
CA ILE A 16 -6.52 9.31 2.77
C ILE A 16 -6.59 10.50 1.79
N ALA A 17 -7.27 10.34 0.66
CA ALA A 17 -7.43 11.41 -0.33
C ALA A 17 -8.10 12.65 0.28
N TRP A 18 -9.17 12.43 1.05
CA TRP A 18 -9.90 13.50 1.74
C TRP A 18 -9.05 14.19 2.81
N TRP A 19 -8.29 13.43 3.60
CA TRP A 19 -7.38 13.97 4.60
C TRP A 19 -6.25 14.81 3.99
N LEU A 20 -5.67 14.35 2.87
CA LEU A 20 -4.65 15.08 2.13
C LEU A 20 -5.20 16.38 1.54
N SER A 21 -6.42 16.33 0.97
CA SER A 21 -7.13 17.50 0.45
C SER A 21 -7.39 18.54 1.54
N LYS A 22 -7.86 18.12 2.74
CA LYS A 22 -8.04 19.02 3.89
C LYS A 22 -6.76 19.72 4.34
N ARG A 23 -5.59 19.15 4.05
CA ARG A 23 -4.28 19.71 4.42
C ARG A 23 -3.61 20.47 3.28
N ASN A 24 -4.29 20.69 2.16
CA ASN A 24 -3.72 21.28 0.93
C ASN A 24 -2.46 20.56 0.43
N ILE A 25 -2.34 19.25 0.70
CA ILE A 25 -1.22 18.44 0.23
C ILE A 25 -1.59 17.90 -1.15
N SER A 26 -1.02 18.50 -2.19
CA SER A 26 -1.17 18.02 -3.56
C SER A 26 -0.17 16.88 -3.85
N LEU A 27 -0.68 15.67 -4.02
CA LEU A 27 0.10 14.53 -4.51
C LEU A 27 0.26 14.62 -6.03
N LYS A 28 1.45 14.27 -6.53
CA LYS A 28 1.70 14.13 -7.96
C LYS A 28 1.22 12.75 -8.44
N TRP A 29 1.03 12.62 -9.75
CA TRP A 29 0.55 11.38 -10.36
C TRP A 29 1.39 10.15 -9.97
N TYR A 30 2.71 10.31 -9.84
CA TYR A 30 3.60 9.21 -9.47
C TYR A 30 3.49 8.82 -7.99
N ASP A 31 3.07 9.73 -7.09
CA ASP A 31 2.84 9.39 -5.69
C ASP A 31 1.65 8.42 -5.59
N TRP A 32 0.61 8.67 -6.38
CA TRP A 32 -0.54 7.77 -6.54
C TRP A 32 -0.14 6.44 -7.16
N LEU A 33 0.65 6.46 -8.24
CA LEU A 33 1.09 5.22 -8.89
C LEU A 33 1.89 4.33 -7.93
N ILE A 34 2.88 4.90 -7.24
CA ILE A 34 3.73 4.16 -6.29
C ILE A 34 2.89 3.64 -5.12
N GLY A 35 2.00 4.47 -4.56
CA GLY A 35 1.14 4.07 -3.45
C GLY A 35 0.17 2.95 -3.81
N ILE A 36 -0.51 3.07 -4.96
CA ILE A 36 -1.46 2.05 -5.45
C ILE A 36 -0.71 0.76 -5.81
N ALA A 37 0.43 0.85 -6.50
CA ALA A 37 1.24 -0.32 -6.85
C ALA A 37 1.73 -1.06 -5.59
N GLY A 38 2.23 -0.34 -4.59
CA GLY A 38 2.63 -0.92 -3.31
C GLY A 38 1.46 -1.59 -2.58
N LEU A 39 0.29 -0.96 -2.58
CA LEU A 39 -0.92 -1.51 -1.95
C LEU A 39 -1.39 -2.79 -2.65
N LEU A 40 -1.48 -2.80 -3.98
CA LEU A 40 -1.87 -3.98 -4.75
C LEU A 40 -0.88 -5.12 -4.57
N LEU A 41 0.43 -4.83 -4.58
CA LEU A 41 1.47 -5.84 -4.36
C LEU A 41 1.42 -6.41 -2.93
N LEU A 42 1.08 -5.59 -1.93
CA LEU A 42 0.89 -6.04 -0.56
C LEU A 42 -0.33 -6.96 -0.46
N MET A 43 -1.46 -6.58 -1.08
CA MET A 43 -2.67 -7.41 -1.11
C MET A 43 -2.40 -8.74 -1.81
N PHE A 44 -1.71 -8.73 -2.95
CA PHE A 44 -1.27 -9.94 -3.65
C PHE A 44 -0.43 -10.82 -2.72
N THR A 45 0.53 -10.24 -2.00
CA THR A 45 1.38 -10.99 -1.06
C THR A 45 0.56 -11.64 0.04
N ILE A 46 -0.34 -10.88 0.69
CA ILE A 46 -1.18 -11.39 1.78
C ILE A 46 -2.04 -12.55 1.28
N GLN A 47 -2.69 -12.39 0.12
CA GLN A 47 -3.50 -13.45 -0.48
C GLN A 47 -2.71 -14.74 -0.67
N ASN A 48 -1.56 -14.65 -1.35
CA ASN A 48 -0.76 -15.82 -1.69
C ASN A 48 -0.11 -16.46 -0.45
N VAL A 49 0.21 -15.67 0.58
CA VAL A 49 0.71 -16.21 1.86
C VAL A 49 -0.37 -17.03 2.56
N LEU A 50 -1.61 -16.55 2.60
CA LEU A 50 -2.73 -17.28 3.21
C LEU A 50 -3.00 -18.59 2.45
N GLU A 51 -3.06 -18.53 1.13
CA GLU A 51 -3.22 -19.71 0.26
C GLU A 51 -2.06 -20.72 0.46
N ALA A 52 -0.81 -20.26 0.50
CA ALA A 52 0.35 -21.13 0.71
C ALA A 52 0.36 -21.81 2.09
N VAL A 53 -0.18 -21.15 3.11
CA VAL A 53 -0.36 -21.73 4.45
C VAL A 53 -1.43 -22.81 4.44
N GLU A 54 -2.56 -22.56 3.76
CA GLU A 54 -3.65 -23.54 3.58
C GLU A 54 -3.16 -24.78 2.82
N GLU A 55 -2.33 -24.59 1.78
CA GLU A 55 -1.71 -25.66 1.00
C GLU A 55 -0.51 -26.35 1.69
N ARG A 56 -0.14 -25.92 2.90
CA ARG A 56 0.99 -26.44 3.69
C ARG A 56 2.35 -26.38 2.97
N VAL A 57 2.54 -25.42 2.07
CA VAL A 57 3.81 -25.22 1.36
C VAL A 57 4.79 -24.45 2.25
N THR A 58 5.61 -25.16 3.04
CA THR A 58 6.39 -24.59 4.15
C THR A 58 7.34 -23.43 3.76
N LYS A 59 7.85 -23.43 2.51
CA LYS A 59 8.79 -22.39 2.05
C LYS A 59 8.12 -21.17 1.41
N ALA A 60 6.93 -21.33 0.83
CA ALA A 60 6.31 -20.30 0.00
C ALA A 60 5.94 -19.02 0.79
N PRO A 61 5.38 -19.07 2.01
CA PRO A 61 5.04 -17.87 2.77
C PRO A 61 6.23 -16.93 2.98
N MET A 62 7.39 -17.47 3.36
CA MET A 62 8.59 -16.67 3.60
C MET A 62 9.13 -16.07 2.30
N MET A 63 9.10 -16.83 1.20
CA MET A 63 9.55 -16.33 -0.11
C MET A 63 8.63 -15.23 -0.64
N LEU A 64 7.31 -15.36 -0.46
CA LEU A 64 6.35 -14.31 -0.85
C LEU A 64 6.55 -13.04 -0.03
N LEU A 65 6.72 -13.16 1.29
CA LEU A 65 7.01 -12.01 2.15
C LEU A 65 8.30 -11.29 1.73
N LEU A 66 9.34 -12.02 1.33
CA LEU A 66 10.61 -11.43 0.91
C LEU A 66 10.55 -10.83 -0.49
N VAL A 67 9.99 -11.55 -1.46
CA VAL A 67 10.07 -11.19 -2.89
C VAL A 67 9.00 -10.20 -3.30
N THR A 68 7.81 -10.27 -2.71
CA THR A 68 6.70 -9.36 -3.06
C THR A 68 6.31 -8.48 -1.88
N GLY A 69 6.34 -9.01 -0.65
CA GLY A 69 5.96 -8.26 0.55
C GLY A 69 6.92 -7.13 0.88
N LEU A 70 8.23 -7.39 0.91
CA LEU A 70 9.23 -6.38 1.22
C LEU A 70 9.24 -5.25 0.17
N PRO A 71 9.25 -5.52 -1.16
CA PRO A 71 9.08 -4.46 -2.14
C PRO A 71 7.78 -3.68 -1.99
N ALA A 72 6.66 -4.33 -1.64
CA ALA A 72 5.40 -3.64 -1.40
C ALA A 72 5.52 -2.63 -0.24
N LEU A 73 6.13 -3.04 0.88
CA LEU A 73 6.37 -2.16 2.03
C LEU A 73 7.32 -1.00 1.67
N ILE A 74 8.36 -1.26 0.86
CA ILE A 74 9.28 -0.22 0.38
C ILE A 74 8.53 0.81 -0.47
N LEU A 75 7.69 0.39 -1.41
CA LEU A 75 6.90 1.31 -2.25
C LEU A 75 5.96 2.17 -1.40
N LEU A 76 5.26 1.57 -0.43
CA LEU A 76 4.39 2.30 0.49
C LEU A 76 5.17 3.29 1.36
N ALA A 77 6.36 2.90 1.84
CA ALA A 77 7.24 3.79 2.60
C ALA A 77 7.72 4.98 1.75
N ILE A 78 8.07 4.75 0.48
CA ILE A 78 8.46 5.80 -0.47
C ILE A 78 7.29 6.76 -0.71
N ALA A 79 6.09 6.24 -1.02
CA ALA A 79 4.90 7.07 -1.23
C ALA A 79 4.58 7.93 0.00
N TRP A 80 4.66 7.34 1.21
CA TRP A 80 4.51 8.06 2.47
C TRP A 80 5.57 9.16 2.64
N GLN A 81 6.83 8.84 2.40
CA GLN A 81 7.93 9.80 2.57
C GLN A 81 7.80 10.98 1.61
N LEU A 82 7.39 10.74 0.36
CA LEU A 82 7.13 11.79 -0.64
C LEU A 82 5.99 12.72 -0.19
N ALA A 83 4.89 12.15 0.31
CA ALA A 83 3.75 12.91 0.83
C ALA A 83 4.16 13.79 2.04
N VAL A 84 4.88 13.22 3.01
CA VAL A 84 5.34 13.96 4.20
C VAL A 84 6.32 15.06 3.86
N ARG A 85 7.28 14.81 2.97
CA ARG A 85 8.25 15.83 2.54
C ARG A 85 7.57 17.01 1.87
N ARG A 86 6.56 16.76 1.02
CA ARG A 86 5.78 17.83 0.39
C ARG A 86 4.93 18.59 1.39
N ALA A 87 4.31 17.89 2.35
CA ALA A 87 3.55 18.52 3.41
C ALA A 87 4.40 19.44 4.32
N ARG A 88 5.69 19.10 4.51
CA ARG A 88 6.65 19.95 5.22
C ARG A 88 7.15 21.12 4.38
N GLY A 89 7.46 20.89 3.10
CA GLY A 89 7.91 21.93 2.18
C GLY A 89 6.82 22.98 1.89
N ALA A 90 5.54 22.62 1.93
CA ALA A 90 4.43 23.56 1.76
C ALA A 90 4.19 24.48 2.97
N LYS A 91 4.88 24.27 4.09
CA LYS A 91 4.77 25.07 5.32
C LYS A 91 5.93 26.05 5.53
N ALA A 92 6.94 26.02 4.66
CA ALA A 92 8.08 26.94 4.65
C ALA A 92 7.84 28.04 3.60
#